data_AF-A0A6L8I8U1-F1
#
_entry.id   AF-A0A6L8I8U1-F1
#
_cell.length_a   1.000
_cell.length_b   1.000
_cell.length_c   1.000
_cell.angle_alpha   90.00
_cell.angle_beta   90.00
_cell.angle_gamma   90.00
#
_symmetry.space_group_name_H-M   'P 1'
#
loop_
_entity.id
_entity.type
_entity.pdbx_description
1 polymer ?
#
loop_
_entity_poly.entity_id
_entity_poly.type
_entity_poly.pdbx_seq_one_letter_code
_entity_poly.pdbx_strand_id
1 'polypeptide(L)'
;MKLVTYNVRYARGLDGKFDYDRIAHAVEGGDVIALQEVERHWRRSGMADQVALIEERLPRHHSCYGPAFDVDASETAPDGHVTNRRRQFGTMILSRWPVREARTHILPKIATKRDFNMDT
;
A
#
# COMPACT_ATOMS: atom_id res chain seq x y z
N MET A 1 -20.67 -13.44 -5.33
CA MET A 1 -19.48 -12.56 -5.45
C MET A 1 -19.57 -11.49 -4.39
N LYS A 2 -18.59 -11.39 -3.49
CA LYS A 2 -18.51 -10.39 -2.41
C LYS A 2 -17.42 -9.37 -2.73
N LEU A 3 -17.81 -8.10 -2.82
CA LEU A 3 -16.89 -6.98 -3.03
C LEU A 3 -16.68 -6.25 -1.69
N VAL A 4 -15.43 -5.93 -1.36
CA VAL A 4 -15.06 -5.23 -0.13
C VAL A 4 -14.22 -4.01 -0.49
N THR A 5 -14.49 -2.88 0.16
CA THR A 5 -13.61 -1.72 0.14
C THR A 5 -13.28 -1.31 1.58
N TYR A 6 -12.02 -1.01 1.86
CA TYR A 6 -11.57 -0.64 3.19
C TYR A 6 -10.37 0.32 3.13
N ASN A 7 -10.52 1.50 3.72
CA ASN A 7 -9.39 2.39 3.98
C ASN A 7 -8.66 1.92 5.24
N VAL A 8 -7.46 1.37 5.08
CA VAL A 8 -6.72 0.72 6.16
C VAL A 8 -5.92 1.68 7.02
N ARG A 9 -5.86 2.97 6.64
CA ARG A 9 -5.08 4.01 7.32
C ARG A 9 -3.66 3.52 7.64
N TYR A 10 -2.94 3.05 6.61
CA TYR A 10 -1.58 2.50 6.71
C TYR A 10 -1.41 1.48 7.85
N ALA A 11 -2.42 0.63 8.01
CA ALA A 11 -2.55 -0.41 9.05
C ALA A 11 -2.61 0.11 10.50
N ARG A 12 -2.74 1.43 10.72
CA ARG A 12 -2.79 2.03 12.05
C ARG A 12 -4.22 2.16 12.55
N GLY A 13 -4.55 1.35 13.55
CA GLY A 13 -5.83 1.41 14.23
C GLY A 13 -6.09 2.67 15.04
N LEU A 14 -7.33 2.78 15.55
CA LEU A 14 -7.71 3.82 16.52
C LEU A 14 -7.00 3.64 17.87
N ASP A 15 -6.57 2.42 18.17
CA ASP A 15 -5.69 2.07 19.28
C ASP A 15 -4.21 2.48 19.05
N GLY A 16 -3.91 3.07 17.89
CA GLY A 16 -2.59 3.55 17.52
C GLY A 16 -1.61 2.45 17.11
N LYS A 17 -2.02 1.18 17.11
CA LYS A 17 -1.18 0.03 16.78
C LYS A 17 -1.22 -0.29 15.29
N PHE A 18 -0.11 -0.80 14.77
CA PHE A 18 -0.03 -1.38 13.43
C PHE A 18 -0.40 -2.85 13.49
N ASP A 19 -1.48 -3.25 12.82
CA ASP A 19 -2.06 -4.59 12.94
C ASP A 19 -2.61 -5.05 11.60
N TYR A 20 -1.86 -5.94 10.94
CA TYR A 20 -2.19 -6.45 9.61
C TYR A 20 -3.18 -7.61 9.67
N ASP A 21 -3.23 -8.35 10.77
CA ASP A 21 -4.21 -9.43 10.97
C ASP A 21 -5.62 -8.85 11.10
N ARG A 22 -5.75 -7.68 11.72
CA ARG A 22 -6.99 -6.90 11.74
C ARG A 22 -7.50 -6.54 10.35
N ILE A 23 -6.60 -6.16 9.43
CA ILE A 23 -6.99 -5.90 8.04
C ILE A 23 -7.52 -7.17 7.40
N ALA A 24 -6.76 -8.27 7.49
CA ALA A 24 -7.13 -9.55 6.89
C ALA A 24 -8.47 -10.08 7.42
N HIS A 25 -8.68 -10.00 8.73
CA HIS A 25 -9.94 -10.39 9.37
C HIS A 25 -11.12 -9.51 8.92
N ALA A 26 -10.93 -8.20 8.83
CA ALA A 26 -11.99 -7.27 8.42
C ALA A 26 -12.49 -7.51 6.98
N VAL A 27 -11.62 -8.02 6.09
CA VAL A 27 -11.95 -8.27 4.68
C VAL A 27 -12.21 -9.74 4.36
N GLU A 28 -12.30 -10.60 5.38
CA GLU A 28 -12.44 -12.03 5.21
C GLU A 28 -13.66 -12.42 4.34
N GLY A 29 -13.45 -13.42 3.49
CA GLY A 29 -14.44 -13.91 2.53
C GLY A 29 -14.73 -12.97 1.36
N GLY A 30 -14.05 -11.82 1.25
CA GLY A 30 -14.12 -10.96 0.07
C GLY A 30 -13.56 -11.67 -1.15
N ASP A 31 -14.28 -11.65 -2.27
CA ASP A 31 -13.80 -12.20 -3.55
C ASP A 31 -12.92 -11.17 -4.29
N VAL A 32 -13.27 -9.89 -4.20
CA VAL A 32 -12.45 -8.75 -4.63
C VAL A 32 -12.41 -7.72 -3.52
N ILE A 33 -11.22 -7.28 -3.14
CA ILE A 33 -10.96 -6.39 -2.01
C ILE A 33 -10.18 -5.19 -2.53
N ALA A 34 -10.68 -3.98 -2.28
CA ALA A 34 -10.01 -2.73 -2.58
C ALA A 34 -9.56 -2.05 -1.29
N LEU A 35 -8.24 -1.97 -1.07
CA LEU A 35 -7.64 -1.31 0.08
C LEU A 35 -7.12 0.07 -0.33
N GLN A 36 -7.43 1.09 0.47
CA GLN A 36 -6.87 2.44 0.35
C GLN A 36 -5.92 2.74 1.50
N GLU A 37 -4.99 3.67 1.29
CA GLU A 37 -3.95 4.06 2.24
C GLU A 37 -3.01 2.92 2.64
N VAL A 38 -2.67 2.05 1.68
CA VAL A 38 -1.62 1.05 1.85
C VAL A 38 -0.27 1.70 1.52
N GLU A 39 0.76 1.38 2.29
CA GLU A 39 2.08 2.01 2.12
C GLU A 39 3.25 1.03 2.14
N ARG A 40 4.40 1.44 1.60
CA ARG A 40 5.68 0.72 1.71
C ARG A 40 6.77 1.66 2.20
N HIS A 41 7.60 1.19 3.11
CA HIS A 41 8.85 1.83 3.54
C HIS A 41 8.72 3.27 4.07
N TRP A 42 7.64 3.58 4.77
CA TRP A 42 7.51 4.87 5.47
C TRP A 42 8.04 4.77 6.90
N ARG A 43 8.75 5.82 7.34
CA ARG A 43 9.31 5.89 8.71
C ARG A 43 8.22 5.75 9.78
N ARG A 44 7.03 6.32 9.54
CA ARG A 44 5.90 6.29 10.49
C ARG A 44 5.38 4.88 10.78
N SER A 45 5.53 3.94 9.85
CA SER A 45 5.18 2.52 10.00
C SER A 45 6.40 1.62 10.22
N GLY A 46 7.54 2.19 10.61
CA GLY A 46 8.76 1.42 10.86
C GLY A 46 9.39 0.84 9.60
N MET A 47 9.23 1.53 8.46
CA MET A 47 9.72 1.10 7.15
C MET A 47 9.11 -0.22 6.63
N ALA A 48 7.92 -0.60 7.11
CA ALA A 48 7.28 -1.84 6.72
C ALA A 48 6.87 -1.89 5.23
N ASP A 49 6.95 -3.07 4.62
CA ASP A 49 6.31 -3.36 3.33
C ASP A 49 4.90 -3.91 3.60
N GLN A 50 3.91 -3.02 3.70
CA GLN A 50 2.55 -3.44 4.07
C GLN A 50 1.91 -4.30 2.98
N VAL A 51 2.32 -4.13 1.72
CA VAL A 51 1.79 -4.94 0.62
C VAL A 51 2.21 -6.39 0.82
N ALA A 52 3.50 -6.65 1.06
CA ALA A 52 3.99 -8.00 1.34
C ALA A 52 3.31 -8.59 2.60
N LEU A 53 3.18 -7.81 3.67
CA LEU A 53 2.55 -8.26 4.92
C LEU A 53 1.06 -8.59 4.75
N ILE A 54 0.34 -7.86 3.90
CA ILE A 54 -1.07 -8.15 3.58
C ILE A 54 -1.18 -9.38 2.66
N GLU A 55 -0.29 -9.52 1.68
CA GLU A 55 -0.23 -10.70 0.79
C GLU A 55 -0.02 -11.99 1.57
N GLU A 56 0.89 -11.98 2.55
CA GLU A 56 1.14 -13.11 3.47
C GLU A 56 -0.14 -13.56 4.20
N ARG A 57 -1.03 -12.62 4.53
CA ARG A 57 -2.26 -12.87 5.32
C ARG A 57 -3.48 -13.18 4.45
N LEU A 58 -3.42 -12.84 3.16
CA LEU A 58 -4.45 -13.14 2.18
C LEU A 58 -3.87 -14.02 1.05
N PRO A 59 -3.30 -15.19 1.36
CA PRO A 59 -2.52 -15.99 0.40
C PRO A 59 -3.36 -16.63 -0.71
N ARG A 60 -4.70 -16.52 -0.64
CA ARG A 60 -5.65 -17.05 -1.64
C ARG A 60 -6.09 -15.99 -2.64
N HIS A 61 -5.48 -14.81 -2.62
CA HIS A 61 -5.78 -13.72 -3.53
C HIS A 61 -4.55 -13.34 -4.35
N HIS A 62 -4.79 -12.99 -5.61
CA HIS A 62 -3.86 -12.28 -6.46
C HIS A 62 -3.94 -10.80 -6.14
N SER A 63 -2.80 -10.15 -5.94
CA SER A 63 -2.70 -8.73 -5.62
C SER A 63 -2.24 -7.92 -6.83
N CYS A 64 -2.65 -6.65 -6.87
CA CYS A 64 -1.94 -5.61 -7.59
C CYS A 64 -1.90 -4.34 -6.75
N TYR A 65 -0.73 -3.70 -6.71
CA TYR A 65 -0.51 -2.48 -5.95
C TYR A 65 -0.27 -1.32 -6.91
N GLY A 66 -1.08 -0.27 -6.78
CA GLY A 66 -0.98 0.95 -7.55
C GLY A 66 -0.59 2.11 -6.65
N PRO A 67 0.71 2.43 -6.51
CA PRO A 67 1.15 3.57 -5.71
C PRO A 67 0.75 4.88 -6.40
N ALA A 68 0.03 5.74 -5.68
CA ALA A 68 -0.23 7.12 -6.11
C ALA A 68 0.97 8.02 -5.81
N PHE A 69 1.74 7.67 -4.78
CA PHE A 69 3.03 8.28 -4.45
C PHE A 69 4.12 7.23 -4.56
N ASP A 70 5.18 7.60 -5.27
CA ASP A 70 6.38 6.79 -5.41
C ASP A 70 7.59 7.73 -5.35
N VAL A 71 8.32 7.69 -4.23
CA VAL A 71 9.48 8.57 -4.00
C VAL A 71 10.68 7.78 -3.52
N ASP A 72 11.85 8.39 -3.69
CA ASP A 72 13.10 7.82 -3.24
C ASP A 72 13.11 7.61 -1.71
N ALA A 73 13.65 6.46 -1.33
CA ALA A 73 13.98 6.10 0.04
C ALA A 73 15.32 5.36 0.07
N SER A 74 16.19 5.65 -0.91
CA SER A 74 17.46 4.97 -1.07
C SER A 74 18.41 5.33 0.08
N GLU A 75 19.26 4.37 0.44
CA GLU A 75 20.31 4.56 1.43
C GLU A 75 21.66 4.52 0.72
N THR A 76 22.57 5.44 1.03
CA THR A 76 23.94 5.44 0.52
C THR A 76 24.88 5.09 1.65
N ALA A 77 25.60 3.97 1.52
CA ALA A 77 26.61 3.55 2.47
C ALA A 77 27.85 4.45 2.39
N PRO A 78 28.72 4.48 3.43
CA PRO A 78 29.92 5.32 3.44
C PRO A 78 30.91 5.07 2.30
N ASP A 79 30.89 3.87 1.71
CA ASP A 79 31.71 3.48 0.55
C ASP A 79 31.09 3.90 -0.80
N GLY A 80 29.94 4.58 -0.77
CA GLY A 80 29.23 5.03 -1.97
C GLY A 80 28.26 4.01 -2.54
N HIS A 81 28.12 2.80 -1.97
CA HIS A 81 27.12 1.84 -2.43
C HIS A 81 25.69 2.34 -2.14
N VAL A 82 24.87 2.40 -3.18
CA VAL A 82 23.45 2.79 -3.08
C VAL A 82 22.58 1.54 -2.96
N THR A 83 21.86 1.44 -1.85
CA THR A 83 20.73 0.52 -1.71
C THR A 83 19.48 1.22 -2.24
N ASN A 84 19.09 0.89 -3.47
CA ASN A 84 17.91 1.50 -4.10
C ASN A 84 16.63 1.02 -3.40
N ARG A 85 15.84 1.97 -2.90
CA ARG A 85 14.55 1.69 -2.27
C ARG A 85 13.56 2.81 -2.59
N ARG A 86 12.29 2.43 -2.73
CA ARG A 86 11.17 3.35 -2.90
C ARG A 86 10.29 3.33 -1.66
N ARG A 87 9.85 4.49 -1.19
CA ARG A 87 8.71 4.60 -0.26
C ARG A 87 7.49 5.00 -1.06
N GLN A 88 6.39 4.31 -0.80
CA GLN A 88 5.22 4.33 -1.67
C GLN A 88 3.95 4.43 -0.84
N PHE A 89 2.91 5.06 -1.39
CA PHE A 89 1.59 5.15 -0.77
C PHE A 89 0.52 5.08 -1.86
N GLY A 90 -0.52 4.26 -1.67
CA GLY A 90 -1.57 4.14 -2.67
C GLY A 90 -2.63 3.10 -2.35
N THR A 91 -3.14 2.49 -3.42
CA THR A 91 -4.23 1.53 -3.37
C THR A 91 -3.75 0.14 -3.71
N MET A 92 -4.32 -0.86 -3.05
CA MET A 92 -4.08 -2.27 -3.35
C MET A 92 -5.39 -2.95 -3.69
N ILE A 93 -5.41 -3.70 -4.78
CA ILE A 93 -6.53 -4.59 -5.12
C ILE A 93 -6.10 -6.02 -4.87
N LEU A 94 -6.97 -6.81 -4.24
CA LEU A 94 -6.82 -8.25 -4.11
C LEU A 94 -8.01 -8.95 -4.76
N SER A 95 -7.77 -10.05 -5.46
CA SER A 95 -8.79 -10.80 -6.20
C SER A 95 -8.57 -12.30 -6.05
N ARG A 96 -9.65 -13.06 -5.81
CA ARG A 96 -9.60 -14.53 -5.79
C ARG A 96 -9.18 -15.14 -7.15
N TRP A 97 -9.32 -14.38 -8.24
CA TRP A 97 -8.93 -14.79 -9.59
C TRP A 97 -7.72 -13.99 -10.11
N PRO A 98 -6.95 -14.53 -11.07
CA PRO A 98 -5.79 -13.85 -11.63
C PRO A 98 -6.12 -12.45 -12.17
N VAL A 99 -5.38 -11.44 -11.72
CA VAL A 99 -5.39 -10.09 -12.29
C VAL A 99 -4.56 -10.12 -13.57
N ARG A 100 -5.21 -10.12 -14.74
CA ARG A 100 -4.54 -10.27 -16.04
C ARG A 100 -3.75 -9.03 -16.46
N GLU A 101 -4.27 -7.85 -16.16
CA GLU A 101 -3.64 -6.56 -16.40
C GLU A 101 -4.03 -5.60 -15.28
N ALA A 102 -3.12 -4.73 -14.89
CA ALA A 102 -3.38 -3.61 -13.99
C ALA A 102 -2.66 -2.37 -14.51
N ARG A 103 -3.34 -1.22 -14.43
CA ARG A 103 -2.76 0.08 -14.77
C ARG A 103 -3.12 1.09 -13.69
N THR A 104 -2.09 1.71 -13.13
CA THR A 104 -2.26 2.82 -12.20
C THR A 104 -2.46 4.10 -12.99
N HIS A 105 -3.62 4.72 -12.82
CA HIS A 105 -3.91 6.03 -13.42
C HIS A 105 -3.71 7.12 -12.37
N ILE A 106 -2.78 8.03 -12.65
CA ILE A 106 -2.61 9.23 -11.83
C ILE A 106 -3.77 10.18 -12.18
N LEU A 107 -4.63 10.43 -11.19
CA LEU A 107 -5.74 11.36 -11.37
C LEU A 107 -5.24 12.82 -11.42
N PRO A 108 -5.93 13.71 -12.14
CA PRO A 108 -5.57 15.12 -12.18
C PRO A 108 -5.53 15.72 -10.79
N LYS A 109 -4.48 16.50 -10.53
CA LYS A 109 -4.36 17.24 -9.28
C LYS A 109 -5.23 18.49 -9.33
N ILE A 110 -6.40 18.45 -8.69
CA ILE A 110 -7.37 19.56 -8.71
C ILE A 110 -7.04 20.60 -7.62
N ALA A 111 -6.50 20.18 -6.46
CA ALA A 111 -6.05 21.01 -5.35
C ALA A 111 -4.51 20.96 -5.17
N THR A 112 -3.89 21.96 -4.54
CA THR A 112 -2.41 22.11 -4.39
C THR A 112 -1.63 22.02 -5.72
N LYS A 113 -2.07 22.78 -6.73
CA LYS A 113 -1.46 22.80 -8.08
C LYS A 113 0.03 23.18 -8.11
N ARG A 114 0.53 23.87 -7.09
CA ARG A 114 1.90 24.40 -7.04
C ARG A 114 2.87 23.56 -6.20
N ASP A 115 2.34 22.70 -5.34
CA ASP A 115 3.14 21.94 -4.38
C ASP A 115 2.91 20.46 -4.64
N PHE A 116 3.93 19.61 -4.68
CA PHE A 116 3.70 18.17 -4.64
C PHE A 116 3.42 17.76 -3.19
N ASN A 117 2.27 17.15 -2.91
CA ASN A 117 1.91 16.75 -1.55
C ASN A 117 2.62 15.41 -1.24
N MET A 118 3.92 15.46 -0.98
CA MET A 118 4.77 14.27 -0.81
C MET A 118 5.12 14.00 0.66
N ASP A 119 4.53 14.75 1.60
CA ASP A 119 4.91 14.79 3.02
C ASP A 119 3.98 13.98 3.94
N THR A 120 3.18 13.05 3.41
CA THR A 120 2.26 12.23 4.23
C THR A 120 2.97 11.33 5.22
#